data_AF-A0A4S8HCG7-F1
#
_entry.id   AF-A0A4S8HCG7-F1
#
_cell.length_a   1.000
_cell.length_b   1.000
_cell.length_c   1.000
_cell.angle_alpha   90.00
_cell.angle_beta   90.00
_cell.angle_gamma   90.00
#
_symmetry.space_group_name_H-M   'P 1'
#
loop_
_entity.id
_entity.type
_entity.pdbx_description
1 polymer ?
#
loop_
_entity_poly.entity_id
_entity_poly.type
_entity_poly.pdbx_seq_one_letter_code
_entity_poly.pdbx_strand_id
1 'polypeptide(L)'
;MNNKFFRVISCLIVIVLGCQKDYNGAGKLALNNPEFNSTRTAGAIQIAGVGFFDAIDACNSAGQGASYALNLTGDLEGCHYFFVEEFDCSPSGTYREEGRELFVGMYKGEPGTFWTTYKFEAKYEGCAPDGSYIGAEILGRCQHPIVEGSGTGVFEGVTGRLDFKDDIEAENFPYRGHFRF
;
A
#
# COMPACT_ATOMS: atom_id res chain seq x y z
N MET A 1 -47.41 -11.21 36.14
CA MET A 1 -47.35 -9.91 36.84
C MET A 1 -46.57 -8.95 35.96
N ASN A 2 -47.24 -7.85 35.62
CA ASN A 2 -46.70 -6.72 34.85
C ASN A 2 -45.55 -6.05 35.59
N ASN A 3 -44.57 -5.50 34.85
CA ASN A 3 -44.36 -4.05 34.88
C ASN A 3 -43.52 -3.57 33.69
N LYS A 4 -44.19 -2.69 32.92
CA LYS A 4 -43.66 -1.81 31.88
C LYS A 4 -43.01 -0.60 32.56
N PHE A 5 -42.01 0.02 31.92
CA PHE A 5 -41.56 1.43 31.98
C PHE A 5 -40.05 1.42 31.61
N PHE A 6 -39.46 2.25 30.75
CA PHE A 6 -39.77 3.60 30.29
C PHE A 6 -39.17 3.81 28.88
N ARG A 7 -39.89 4.50 27.99
CA ARG A 7 -39.39 5.01 26.70
C ARG A 7 -38.56 6.28 26.94
N VAL A 8 -37.41 6.42 26.29
CA VAL A 8 -36.88 7.74 25.88
C VAL A 8 -36.32 7.61 24.47
N ILE A 9 -37.12 8.08 23.51
CA ILE A 9 -36.70 8.39 22.15
C ILE A 9 -36.12 9.80 22.24
N SER A 10 -34.83 9.97 21.98
CA SER A 10 -34.25 11.28 21.69
C SER A 10 -33.72 11.26 20.27
N CYS A 11 -34.55 11.84 19.40
CA CYS A 11 -34.24 12.17 18.02
C CYS A 11 -33.44 13.48 18.06
N LEU A 12 -32.16 13.45 17.71
CA LEU A 12 -31.41 14.67 17.39
C LEU A 12 -30.96 14.60 15.93
N ILE A 13 -31.90 14.95 15.06
CA ILE A 13 -31.64 15.39 13.70
C ILE A 13 -31.05 16.80 13.79
N VAL A 14 -29.80 16.97 13.36
CA VAL A 14 -29.23 18.29 13.05
C VAL A 14 -29.09 18.37 11.54
N ILE A 15 -29.97 19.14 10.92
CA ILE A 15 -29.88 19.55 9.51
C ILE A 15 -29.32 20.98 9.49
N VAL A 16 -28.59 21.23 8.40
CA VAL A 16 -28.36 22.49 7.67
C VAL A 16 -27.09 23.26 8.03
N LEU A 17 -26.25 23.42 7.00
CA LEU A 17 -25.59 24.64 6.47
C LEU A 17 -24.29 24.16 5.80
N GLY A 18 -24.17 24.05 4.49
CA GLY A 18 -24.53 25.03 3.48
C GLY A 18 -23.24 25.64 2.92
N CYS A 19 -22.81 25.18 1.74
CA CYS A 19 -21.86 25.89 0.87
C CYS A 19 -22.31 25.68 -0.58
N GLN A 20 -23.49 26.19 -0.93
CA GLN A 20 -23.75 26.56 -2.32
C GLN A 20 -23.14 27.94 -2.53
N LYS A 21 -22.09 28.01 -3.34
CA LYS A 21 -21.56 29.26 -3.85
C LYS A 21 -22.05 29.40 -5.28
N ASP A 22 -23.24 29.97 -5.42
CA ASP A 22 -23.73 30.47 -6.71
C ASP A 22 -22.87 31.69 -7.08
N TYR A 23 -22.06 31.57 -8.13
CA TYR A 23 -21.54 32.71 -8.86
C TYR A 23 -22.30 32.83 -10.18
N ASN A 24 -23.34 33.67 -10.17
CA ASN A 24 -23.81 34.34 -11.37
C ASN A 24 -22.91 35.56 -11.61
N GLY A 25 -22.15 35.53 -12.70
CA GLY A 25 -21.29 36.62 -13.14
C GLY A 25 -20.90 36.44 -14.59
N ALA A 26 -21.77 36.88 -15.49
CA ALA A 26 -21.50 36.93 -16.92
C ALA A 26 -20.37 37.93 -17.22
N GLY A 27 -19.32 37.43 -17.87
CA GLY A 27 -18.29 38.22 -18.52
C GLY A 27 -17.79 37.46 -19.74
N LYS A 28 -18.38 37.73 -20.91
CA LYS A 28 -17.87 37.25 -22.20
C LYS A 28 -16.53 37.93 -22.47
N LEU A 29 -15.43 37.22 -22.26
CA LEU A 29 -14.16 37.49 -22.93
C LEU A 29 -13.85 36.29 -23.81
N ALA A 30 -14.11 36.47 -25.10
CA ALA A 30 -13.71 35.53 -26.13
C ALA A 30 -12.18 35.59 -26.26
N LEU A 31 -11.51 34.63 -25.63
CA LEU A 31 -10.13 34.26 -25.94
C LEU A 31 -10.20 32.92 -26.65
N ASN A 32 -9.74 32.91 -27.90
CA ASN A 32 -9.53 31.72 -28.70
C ASN A 32 -8.44 30.87 -28.01
N ASN A 33 -8.86 29.97 -27.12
CA ASN A 33 -7.96 28.96 -26.60
C ASN A 33 -7.96 27.76 -27.55
N PRO A 34 -6.78 27.28 -28.00
CA PRO A 34 -6.70 25.95 -28.58
C PRO A 34 -7.28 24.97 -27.55
N GLU A 35 -8.02 23.96 -28.01
CA GLU A 35 -8.52 22.87 -27.19
C GLU A 35 -7.35 22.25 -26.41
N PHE A 36 -7.12 22.75 -25.20
CA PHE A 36 -6.34 22.06 -24.20
C PHE A 36 -7.21 20.88 -23.82
N ASN A 37 -6.98 19.77 -24.51
CA ASN A 37 -7.49 18.48 -24.13
C ASN A 37 -6.84 18.16 -22.79
N SER A 38 -7.44 18.66 -21.71
CA SER A 38 -7.11 18.25 -20.36
C SER A 38 -7.54 16.80 -20.29
N THR A 39 -6.63 15.90 -20.64
CA THR A 39 -6.63 14.56 -20.10
C THR A 39 -6.77 14.76 -18.60
N ARG A 40 -7.96 14.45 -18.07
CA ARG A 40 -8.10 14.23 -16.63
C ARG A 40 -7.05 13.21 -16.30
N THR A 41 -6.00 13.62 -15.58
CA THR A 41 -5.12 12.67 -14.90
C THR A 41 -6.06 11.79 -14.12
N ALA A 42 -6.15 10.51 -14.47
CA ALA A 42 -6.94 9.58 -13.68
C ALA A 42 -6.44 9.73 -12.24
N GLY A 43 -7.36 10.00 -11.31
CA GLY A 43 -7.00 10.13 -9.91
C GLY A 43 -6.29 8.87 -9.43
N ALA A 44 -5.50 8.98 -8.36
CA ALA A 44 -4.88 7.79 -7.81
C ALA A 44 -5.95 6.77 -7.41
N ILE A 45 -5.81 5.54 -7.90
CA ILE A 45 -6.66 4.40 -7.58
C ILE A 45 -6.10 3.76 -6.31
N GLN A 46 -6.92 3.67 -5.27
CA GLN A 46 -6.54 2.92 -4.08
C GLN A 46 -6.59 1.42 -4.38
N ILE A 47 -5.57 0.70 -3.93
CA ILE A 47 -5.52 -0.76 -3.95
C ILE A 47 -5.35 -1.30 -2.54
N ALA A 48 -5.78 -2.54 -2.30
CA ALA A 48 -5.60 -3.23 -1.04
C ALA A 48 -5.59 -4.76 -1.20
N GLY A 49 -5.05 -5.44 -0.21
CA GLY A 49 -5.02 -6.89 -0.17
C GLY A 49 -4.27 -7.43 1.05
N VAL A 50 -3.87 -8.69 0.98
CA VAL A 50 -3.11 -9.38 2.02
C VAL A 50 -1.99 -10.18 1.39
N GLY A 51 -0.76 -9.98 1.89
CA GLY A 51 0.39 -10.83 1.61
C GLY A 51 0.56 -11.93 2.66
N PHE A 52 1.01 -13.10 2.23
CA PHE A 52 1.40 -14.21 3.10
C PHE A 52 2.81 -14.65 2.72
N PHE A 53 3.63 -15.06 3.68
CA PHE A 53 4.90 -15.72 3.33
C PHE A 53 4.63 -16.92 2.42
N ASP A 54 5.45 -17.06 1.38
CA ASP A 54 5.34 -18.17 0.44
C ASP A 54 5.91 -19.46 1.04
N ALA A 55 5.22 -20.00 2.04
CA ALA A 55 5.69 -21.12 2.86
C ALA A 55 5.86 -22.44 2.07
N ILE A 56 5.17 -22.59 0.94
CA ILE A 56 5.28 -23.76 0.06
C ILE A 56 6.20 -23.52 -1.14
N ASP A 57 6.89 -22.37 -1.19
CA ASP A 57 7.78 -21.94 -2.27
C ASP A 57 7.13 -21.99 -3.66
N ALA A 58 5.84 -21.63 -3.75
CA ALA A 58 5.10 -21.59 -5.02
C ALA A 58 5.63 -20.50 -5.97
N CYS A 59 6.19 -19.43 -5.40
CA CYS A 59 6.86 -18.36 -6.13
C CYS A 59 8.30 -18.74 -6.53
N ASN A 60 8.88 -19.81 -5.98
CA ASN A 60 10.27 -20.22 -6.24
C ASN A 60 11.24 -19.03 -6.05
N SER A 61 11.23 -18.49 -4.84
CA SER A 61 11.99 -17.27 -4.48
C SER A 61 13.48 -17.41 -4.82
N ALA A 62 14.07 -18.58 -4.52
CA ALA A 62 15.46 -18.91 -4.84
C ALA A 62 15.74 -18.89 -6.35
N GLY A 63 14.79 -19.35 -7.17
CA GLY A 63 14.89 -19.29 -8.63
C GLY A 63 14.89 -17.87 -9.21
N GLN A 64 14.34 -16.90 -8.48
CA GLN A 64 14.43 -15.46 -8.81
C GLN A 64 15.66 -14.79 -8.20
N GLY A 65 16.40 -15.46 -7.32
CA GLY A 65 17.48 -14.85 -6.54
C GLY A 65 16.98 -13.92 -5.43
N ALA A 66 15.71 -14.04 -5.03
CA ALA A 66 15.12 -13.25 -3.96
C ALA A 66 15.48 -13.83 -2.58
N SER A 67 15.55 -12.97 -1.57
CA SER A 67 15.77 -13.36 -0.17
C SER A 67 14.55 -14.11 0.39
N TYR A 68 13.36 -13.66 0.01
CA TYR A 68 12.07 -14.29 0.30
C TYR A 68 11.00 -13.78 -0.67
N ALA A 69 9.81 -14.36 -0.62
CA ALA A 69 8.65 -13.91 -1.37
C ALA A 69 7.38 -13.90 -0.52
N LEU A 70 6.48 -12.98 -0.85
CA LEU A 70 5.11 -12.98 -0.38
C LEU A 70 4.17 -13.39 -1.52
N ASN A 71 3.19 -14.23 -1.22
CA ASN A 71 2.03 -14.46 -2.06
C ASN A 71 0.96 -13.40 -1.73
N LEU A 72 0.65 -12.53 -2.69
CA LEU A 72 -0.34 -11.47 -2.57
C LEU A 72 -1.71 -11.95 -3.06
N THR A 73 -2.74 -11.50 -2.34
CA THR A 73 -4.15 -11.69 -2.66
C THR A 73 -4.89 -10.36 -2.53
N GLY A 74 -6.01 -10.18 -3.25
CA GLY A 74 -6.80 -8.95 -3.24
C GLY A 74 -6.75 -8.25 -4.60
N ASP A 75 -6.48 -6.95 -4.62
CA ASP A 75 -6.35 -6.22 -5.90
C ASP A 75 -5.13 -6.68 -6.72
N LEU A 76 -4.06 -7.10 -6.03
CA LEU A 76 -2.88 -7.69 -6.63
C LEU A 76 -2.87 -9.18 -6.27
N GLU A 77 -2.81 -10.04 -7.29
CA GLU A 77 -2.76 -11.49 -7.12
C GLU A 77 -1.47 -12.01 -7.75
N GLY A 78 -0.57 -12.58 -6.94
CA GLY A 78 0.71 -13.11 -7.45
C GLY A 78 1.85 -12.99 -6.46
N CYS A 79 3.08 -13.05 -6.95
CA CYS A 79 4.28 -13.10 -6.13
C CYS A 79 4.92 -11.71 -5.99
N HIS A 80 5.28 -11.34 -4.77
CA HIS A 80 6.06 -10.16 -4.45
C HIS A 80 7.41 -10.62 -3.88
N TYR A 81 8.46 -10.50 -4.67
CA TYR A 81 9.81 -10.97 -4.36
C TYR A 81 10.62 -9.86 -3.69
N PHE A 82 11.32 -10.18 -2.62
CA PHE A 82 12.12 -9.22 -1.85
C PHE A 82 13.61 -9.52 -2.05
N PHE A 83 14.36 -8.49 -2.43
CA PHE A 83 15.81 -8.53 -2.60
C PHE A 83 16.43 -7.60 -1.55
N VAL A 84 16.80 -8.18 -0.40
CA VAL A 84 17.45 -7.45 0.68
C VAL A 84 18.84 -7.06 0.23
N GLU A 85 19.16 -5.77 0.23
CA GLU A 85 20.47 -5.26 -0.19
C GLU A 85 21.33 -4.91 1.02
N GLU A 86 20.75 -4.19 1.98
CA GLU A 86 21.43 -3.80 3.22
C GLU A 86 20.49 -3.93 4.41
N PHE A 87 21.03 -4.38 5.55
CA PHE A 87 20.34 -4.34 6.84
C PHE A 87 21.31 -4.07 7.99
N ASP A 88 20.81 -3.43 9.04
CA ASP A 88 21.56 -3.22 10.28
C ASP A 88 20.62 -3.15 11.48
N CYS A 89 21.14 -3.56 12.64
CA CYS A 89 20.41 -3.59 13.90
C CYS A 89 21.29 -3.05 15.04
N SER A 90 20.93 -1.88 15.57
CA SER A 90 21.65 -1.27 16.68
C SER A 90 21.36 -1.99 18.00
N PRO A 91 22.28 -2.06 18.98
CA PRO A 91 22.06 -2.74 20.27
C PRO A 91 20.80 -2.31 21.03
N SER A 92 20.29 -1.10 20.74
CA SER A 92 19.04 -0.62 21.31
C SER A 92 17.79 -1.34 20.78
N GLY A 93 17.88 -2.15 19.72
CA GLY A 93 16.75 -2.77 19.03
C GLY A 93 16.23 -2.00 17.81
N THR A 94 16.88 -0.91 17.38
CA THR A 94 16.49 -0.23 16.13
C THR A 94 17.06 -0.97 14.93
N TYR A 95 16.15 -1.48 14.08
CA TYR A 95 16.44 -2.20 12.85
C TYR A 95 16.15 -1.34 11.62
N ARG A 96 17.00 -1.47 10.61
CA ARG A 96 16.82 -0.85 9.28
C ARG A 96 17.14 -1.86 8.22
N GLU A 97 16.32 -1.88 7.18
CA GLU A 97 16.52 -2.72 6.01
C GLU A 97 16.14 -1.92 4.76
N GLU A 98 16.92 -2.06 3.70
CA GLU A 98 16.60 -1.50 2.39
C GLU A 98 16.93 -2.48 1.28
N GLY A 99 16.20 -2.31 0.18
CA GLY A 99 16.40 -3.14 -0.99
C GLY A 99 15.39 -2.84 -2.08
N ARG A 100 15.20 -3.85 -2.93
CA ARG A 100 14.29 -3.80 -4.08
C ARG A 100 13.30 -4.94 -4.03
N GLU A 101 12.17 -4.75 -4.68
CA GLU A 101 11.15 -5.77 -4.74
C GLU A 101 10.57 -5.84 -6.16
N LEU A 102 10.19 -7.05 -6.55
CA LEU A 102 9.56 -7.33 -7.84
C LEU A 102 8.18 -7.90 -7.59
N PHE A 103 7.16 -7.25 -8.12
CA PHE A 103 5.84 -7.87 -8.24
C PHE A 103 5.72 -8.58 -9.60
N VAL A 104 5.26 -9.83 -9.58
CA VAL A 104 4.86 -10.60 -10.76
C VAL A 104 3.50 -11.21 -10.51
N GLY A 105 2.49 -10.77 -11.25
CA GLY A 105 1.14 -11.25 -11.02
C GLY A 105 0.09 -10.58 -11.89
N MET A 106 -1.12 -10.51 -11.35
CA MET A 106 -2.31 -9.99 -11.99
C MET A 106 -2.81 -8.74 -11.27
N TYR A 107 -3.39 -7.82 -12.03
CA TYR A 107 -4.26 -6.77 -11.53
C TYR A 107 -5.55 -6.78 -12.32
N LYS A 108 -6.68 -7.02 -11.64
CA LYS A 108 -8.01 -7.20 -12.26
C LYS A 108 -8.03 -8.28 -13.36
N GLY A 109 -7.27 -9.35 -13.15
CA GLY A 109 -7.18 -10.49 -14.06
C GLY A 109 -6.23 -10.30 -15.25
N GLU A 110 -5.60 -9.14 -15.40
CA GLU A 110 -4.62 -8.87 -16.45
C GLU A 110 -3.19 -8.99 -15.92
N PRO A 111 -2.26 -9.63 -16.64
CA PRO A 111 -0.91 -9.87 -16.17
C PRO A 111 -0.01 -8.63 -16.28
N GLY A 112 0.96 -8.55 -15.39
CA GLY A 112 2.04 -7.57 -15.49
C GLY A 112 3.06 -7.70 -14.37
N THR A 113 4.08 -6.86 -14.43
CA THR A 113 5.10 -6.73 -13.39
C THR A 113 5.39 -5.27 -13.09
N PHE A 114 5.98 -4.99 -11.93
CA PHE A 114 6.63 -3.71 -11.64
C PHE A 114 7.67 -3.91 -10.55
N TRP A 115 8.61 -2.98 -10.46
CA TRP A 115 9.58 -2.93 -9.37
C TRP A 115 9.20 -1.87 -8.34
N THR A 116 9.49 -2.13 -7.08
CA THR A 116 9.54 -1.15 -6.00
C THR A 116 10.93 -1.10 -5.40
N THR A 117 11.27 0.01 -4.75
CA THR A 117 12.30 0.03 -3.72
C THR A 117 11.60 0.05 -2.37
N TYR A 118 12.27 -0.39 -1.32
CA TYR A 118 11.71 -0.26 0.03
C TYR A 118 12.76 0.20 1.03
N LYS A 119 12.24 0.83 2.08
CA LYS A 119 12.99 1.14 3.29
C LYS A 119 12.13 0.79 4.49
N PHE A 120 12.58 -0.22 5.21
CA PHE A 120 11.98 -0.67 6.44
C PHE A 120 12.72 -0.08 7.63
N GLU A 121 11.97 0.48 8.58
CA GLU A 121 12.51 0.93 9.86
C GLU A 121 11.62 0.39 10.98
N ALA A 122 12.21 -0.40 11.87
CA ALA A 122 11.50 -1.04 12.96
C ALA A 122 12.25 -0.97 14.29
N LYS A 123 11.50 -1.29 15.34
CA LYS A 123 11.98 -1.46 16.71
C LYS A 123 11.69 -2.88 17.15
N TYR A 124 12.72 -3.57 17.59
CA TYR A 124 12.66 -4.88 18.24
C TYR A 124 13.13 -4.81 19.69
N GLU A 125 12.98 -5.90 20.44
CA GLU A 125 13.45 -6.01 21.82
C GLU A 125 14.98 -5.96 21.94
N GLY A 126 15.70 -6.42 20.91
CA GLY A 126 17.16 -6.35 20.86
C GLY A 126 17.73 -6.68 19.49
N CYS A 127 19.06 -6.74 19.41
CA CYS A 127 19.78 -7.11 18.21
C CYS A 127 20.96 -8.01 18.56
N ALA A 128 21.27 -8.96 17.69
CA ALA A 128 22.43 -9.82 17.79
C ALA A 128 23.67 -9.14 17.18
N PRO A 129 24.89 -9.60 17.52
CA PRO A 129 26.13 -9.05 16.96
C PRO A 129 26.29 -9.17 15.44
N ASP A 130 25.50 -10.05 14.79
CA ASP A 130 25.51 -10.26 13.34
C ASP A 130 24.56 -9.31 12.58
N GLY A 131 23.91 -8.38 13.28
CA GLY A 131 22.95 -7.44 12.69
C GLY A 131 21.53 -7.99 12.57
N SER A 132 21.26 -9.21 13.01
CA SER A 132 19.88 -9.72 13.11
C SER A 132 19.14 -9.15 14.32
N TYR A 133 17.82 -9.04 14.23
CA TYR A 133 16.98 -8.63 15.36
C TYR A 133 16.70 -9.79 16.33
N ILE A 134 16.40 -9.46 17.57
CA ILE A 134 16.04 -10.40 18.64
C ILE A 134 14.71 -9.98 19.25
N GLY A 135 13.83 -10.96 19.47
CA GLY A 135 12.58 -10.76 20.19
C GLY A 135 11.47 -10.19 19.32
N ALA A 136 10.38 -9.77 19.96
CA ALA A 136 9.21 -9.28 19.26
C ALA A 136 9.45 -7.90 18.61
N GLU A 137 8.79 -7.68 17.48
CA GLU A 137 8.66 -6.34 16.90
C GLU A 137 7.72 -5.49 17.77
N ILE A 138 8.17 -4.29 18.11
CA ILE A 138 7.44 -3.29 18.91
C ILE A 138 6.70 -2.33 17.98
N LEU A 139 7.36 -1.88 16.91
CA LEU A 139 6.75 -1.06 15.85
C LEU A 139 7.62 -1.10 14.59
N GLY A 140 6.97 -1.05 13.44
CA GLY A 140 7.62 -0.98 12.14
C GLY A 140 6.87 -0.08 11.19
N ARG A 141 7.60 0.40 10.20
CA ARG A 141 7.04 1.06 9.03
C ARG A 141 7.84 0.67 7.81
N CYS A 142 7.13 0.43 6.72
CA CYS A 142 7.74 0.23 5.43
C CYS A 142 6.99 1.05 4.38
N GLN A 143 7.74 1.61 3.44
CA GLN A 143 7.19 2.28 2.27
C GLN A 143 7.81 1.64 1.06
N HIS A 144 6.97 1.35 0.07
CA HIS A 144 7.35 0.61 -1.12
C HIS A 144 6.98 1.42 -2.37
N PRO A 145 7.68 2.54 -2.65
CA PRO A 145 7.46 3.32 -3.85
C PRO A 145 7.74 2.50 -5.11
N ILE A 146 6.86 2.62 -6.11
CA ILE A 146 7.08 2.02 -7.42
C ILE A 146 8.22 2.76 -8.12
N VAL A 147 9.15 2.00 -8.68
CA VAL A 147 10.21 2.52 -9.55
C VAL A 147 9.57 2.98 -10.86
N GLU A 148 9.68 4.28 -11.15
CA GLU A 148 9.08 4.88 -12.35
C GLU A 148 9.56 4.17 -13.64
N GLY A 149 8.62 3.86 -14.53
CA GLY A 149 8.92 3.19 -15.80
C GLY A 149 9.29 1.71 -15.69
N SER A 150 9.24 1.11 -14.49
CA SER A 150 9.54 -0.32 -14.30
C SER A 150 8.38 -1.27 -14.65
N GLY A 151 7.18 -0.72 -14.82
CA GLY A 151 5.97 -1.49 -15.05
C GLY A 151 5.90 -2.10 -16.44
N THR A 152 5.34 -3.31 -16.52
CA THR A 152 5.08 -4.03 -17.78
C THR A 152 3.64 -4.56 -17.80
N GLY A 153 3.10 -4.83 -19.00
CA GLY A 153 1.74 -5.34 -19.16
C GLY A 153 0.71 -4.35 -18.64
N VAL A 154 -0.21 -4.80 -17.78
CA VAL A 154 -1.24 -3.93 -17.16
C VAL A 154 -0.64 -2.79 -16.33
N PHE A 155 0.64 -2.87 -15.97
CA PHE A 155 1.35 -1.87 -15.17
C PHE A 155 2.21 -0.90 -15.99
N GLU A 156 2.16 -0.92 -17.32
CA GLU A 156 2.90 0.07 -18.12
C GLU A 156 2.53 1.51 -17.70
N GLY A 157 3.56 2.33 -17.42
CA GLY A 157 3.39 3.72 -16.98
C GLY A 157 2.93 3.89 -15.53
N VAL A 158 2.76 2.81 -14.76
CA VAL A 158 2.27 2.92 -13.39
C VAL A 158 3.25 3.69 -12.50
N THR A 159 2.70 4.57 -11.67
CA THR A 159 3.40 5.22 -10.56
C THR A 159 2.60 5.06 -9.28
N GLY A 160 3.25 5.21 -8.12
CA GLY A 160 2.56 5.07 -6.85
C GLY A 160 3.43 4.47 -5.77
N ARG A 161 2.78 3.88 -4.77
CA ARG A 161 3.43 3.14 -3.70
C ARG A 161 2.51 2.07 -3.11
N LEU A 162 3.12 1.07 -2.51
CA LEU A 162 2.50 0.15 -1.57
C LEU A 162 2.97 0.47 -0.15
N ASP A 163 2.12 0.18 0.83
CA ASP A 163 2.36 0.30 2.26
C ASP A 163 1.89 -1.03 2.89
N PHE A 164 2.82 -1.84 3.40
CA PHE A 164 2.52 -3.08 4.13
C PHE A 164 2.48 -2.82 5.65
N LYS A 165 1.70 -3.64 6.35
CA LYS A 165 1.66 -3.70 7.81
C LYS A 165 1.87 -5.14 8.25
N ASP A 166 2.69 -5.35 9.26
CA ASP A 166 2.84 -6.66 9.89
C ASP A 166 1.66 -6.94 10.83
N ASP A 167 0.93 -8.03 10.58
CA ASP A 167 -0.09 -8.58 11.47
C ASP A 167 0.45 -9.87 12.08
N ILE A 168 1.17 -9.71 13.21
CA ILE A 168 1.85 -10.80 13.90
C ILE A 168 0.86 -11.84 14.44
N GLU A 169 -0.35 -11.43 14.85
CA GLU A 169 -1.36 -12.36 15.35
C GLU A 169 -1.94 -13.24 14.25
N ALA A 170 -2.13 -12.67 13.06
CA ALA A 170 -2.70 -13.36 11.92
C ALA A 170 -1.65 -13.91 10.93
N GLU A 171 -0.36 -13.78 11.27
CA GLU A 171 0.80 -14.21 10.47
C GLU A 171 0.72 -13.76 9.00
N ASN A 172 0.32 -12.50 8.77
CA ASN A 172 0.15 -11.96 7.42
C ASN A 172 0.50 -10.48 7.31
N PHE A 173 0.44 -9.98 6.08
CA PHE A 173 0.88 -8.63 5.71
C PHE A 173 -0.24 -7.88 4.95
N PRO A 174 -1.24 -7.30 5.64
CA PRO A 174 -2.24 -6.49 4.97
C PRO A 174 -1.56 -5.30 4.31
N TYR A 175 -1.88 -5.04 3.05
CA TYR A 175 -1.29 -3.94 2.30
C TYR A 175 -2.35 -3.00 1.76
N ARG A 176 -1.94 -1.74 1.57
CA ARG A 176 -2.69 -0.72 0.87
C ARG A 176 -1.75 0.03 -0.06
N GLY A 177 -2.28 0.65 -1.11
CA GLY A 177 -1.49 1.43 -2.04
C GLY A 177 -2.33 2.43 -2.81
N HIS A 178 -1.65 3.30 -3.55
CA HIS A 178 -2.27 4.26 -4.45
C HIS A 178 -1.52 4.25 -5.78
N PHE A 179 -2.17 3.76 -6.83
CA PHE A 179 -1.60 3.65 -8.17
C PHE A 179 -2.15 4.76 -9.08
N ARG A 180 -1.31 5.27 -9.98
CA ARG A 180 -1.69 6.16 -11.07
C ARG A 180 -1.16 5.57 -12.37
N PHE A 181 -2.02 5.57 -13.39
CA PHE A 181 -1.74 5.11 -14.74
C PHE A 181 -1.93 6.29 -15.70
#